data_AF-A0A376CLG1-F1
#
_entry.id   AF-A0A376CLG1-F1
#
_cell.length_a   1.000
_cell.length_b   1.000
_cell.length_c   1.000
_cell.angle_alpha   90.00
_cell.angle_beta   90.00
_cell.angle_gamma   90.00
#
_symmetry.space_group_name_H-M   'P 1'
#
loop_
_entity.id
_entity.type
_entity.pdbx_description
1 polymer ?
#
loop_
_entity_poly.entity_id
_entity_poly.type
_entity_poly.pdbx_seq_one_letter_code
_entity_poly.pdbx_strand_id
1 'polypeptide(L)'
;MAEFKEIMAMRLDGKSYGDIASALGCSNRDISRVIEVIKAYDITSDSFAGLSQEFFDEQFPDGRWARKASYVQPDYKALADKLARNRHLTRFKLWEDYYTLPSDPGMVKYQYAQFCDGFAAYIKTHGLSEVIDHEPGEELYVDWAGDKVTITDPATGRAAFRASVFVAVCPYSGLLFAKAARNEKMDNWIDCHVATLNYLGVLPAIIGGCQMVCV
;
A
#
# COMPACT_ATOMS: atom_id res chain seq x y z
N MET A 1 -23.13 8.68 -13.57
CA MET A 1 -23.20 10.05 -14.12
C MET A 1 -23.85 9.89 -15.47
N ALA A 2 -24.97 10.58 -15.72
CA ALA A 2 -25.68 10.47 -16.98
C ALA A 2 -24.79 10.93 -18.14
N GLU A 3 -24.78 10.17 -19.23
CA GLU A 3 -24.08 10.56 -20.45
C GLU A 3 -24.80 11.78 -21.05
N PHE A 4 -24.08 12.85 -21.41
CA PHE A 4 -24.69 14.05 -22.02
C PHE A 4 -25.47 13.73 -23.30
N LYS A 5 -25.11 12.63 -23.97
CA LYS A 5 -25.84 12.05 -25.10
C LYS A 5 -27.26 11.62 -24.73
N GLU A 6 -27.47 11.02 -23.57
CA GLU A 6 -28.80 10.57 -23.09
C GLU A 6 -29.68 11.76 -22.71
N ILE A 7 -29.09 12.80 -22.10
CA ILE A 7 -29.79 14.06 -21.79
C ILE A 7 -30.27 14.73 -23.09
N MET A 8 -29.41 14.75 -24.13
CA MET A 8 -29.75 15.33 -25.43
C MET A 8 -30.84 14.53 -26.15
N ALA A 9 -30.78 13.20 -26.13
CA ALA A 9 -31.80 12.32 -26.69
C ALA A 9 -33.18 12.57 -26.04
N MET A 10 -33.25 12.53 -24.70
CA MET A 10 -34.52 12.77 -23.99
C MET A 10 -35.07 14.18 -24.24
N ARG A 11 -34.20 15.16 -24.45
CA ARG A 11 -34.64 16.52 -24.77
C ARG A 11 -35.21 16.64 -26.17
N LEU A 12 -34.62 15.96 -27.16
CA LEU A 12 -35.14 15.89 -28.53
C LEU A 12 -36.49 15.14 -28.59
N ASP A 13 -36.70 14.17 -27.70
CA ASP A 13 -38.00 13.48 -27.49
C ASP A 13 -39.07 14.35 -26.79
N GLY A 14 -38.76 15.63 -26.51
CA GLY A 14 -39.72 16.59 -25.95
C GLY A 14 -39.97 16.46 -24.45
N LYS A 15 -39.14 15.71 -23.71
CA LYS A 15 -39.27 15.55 -22.25
C LYS A 15 -39.01 16.87 -21.51
N SER A 16 -39.70 17.04 -20.36
CA SER A 16 -39.55 18.22 -19.51
C SER A 16 -38.27 18.16 -18.67
N TYR A 17 -37.84 19.30 -18.14
CA TYR A 17 -36.66 19.37 -17.25
C TYR A 17 -36.79 18.43 -16.04
N GLY A 18 -37.99 18.34 -15.45
CA GLY A 18 -38.25 17.49 -14.30
C GLY A 18 -38.16 15.99 -14.63
N ASP A 19 -38.67 15.60 -15.79
CA ASP A 19 -38.63 14.20 -16.24
C ASP A 19 -37.19 13.74 -16.51
N ILE A 20 -36.38 14.60 -17.14
CA ILE A 20 -34.98 14.32 -17.45
C ILE A 20 -34.15 14.23 -16.17
N ALA A 21 -34.33 15.20 -15.26
CA ALA A 21 -33.64 15.20 -13.96
C ALA A 21 -33.99 13.97 -13.11
N SER A 22 -35.26 13.56 -13.10
CA SER A 22 -35.71 12.39 -12.36
C SER A 22 -35.25 11.07 -12.97
N ALA A 23 -35.16 10.98 -14.30
CA ALA A 23 -34.77 9.74 -14.98
C ALA A 23 -33.26 9.49 -14.96
N LEU A 24 -32.46 10.55 -15.13
CA LEU A 24 -31.01 10.45 -15.31
C LEU A 24 -30.21 10.89 -14.07
N GLY A 25 -30.87 11.46 -13.06
CA GLY A 25 -30.20 11.96 -11.85
C GLY A 25 -29.21 13.09 -12.12
N CYS A 26 -29.46 13.89 -13.17
CA CYS A 26 -28.60 15.00 -13.59
C CYS A 26 -29.08 16.35 -13.05
N SER A 27 -28.19 17.35 -12.99
CA SER A 27 -28.56 18.68 -12.52
C SER A 27 -29.31 19.47 -13.60
N ASN A 28 -30.18 20.41 -13.20
CA ASN A 28 -30.81 21.35 -14.15
C ASN A 28 -29.79 22.19 -14.93
N ARG A 29 -28.56 22.33 -14.40
CA ARG A 29 -27.46 23.02 -15.08
C ARG A 29 -26.97 22.23 -16.29
N ASP A 30 -26.86 20.92 -16.17
CA ASP A 30 -26.44 20.03 -17.25
C ASP A 30 -27.49 19.98 -18.36
N ILE A 31 -28.78 19.95 -17.99
CA ILE A 31 -29.90 20.00 -18.93
C ILE A 31 -29.90 21.33 -19.70
N SER A 32 -29.73 22.46 -19.01
CA SER A 32 -29.65 23.78 -19.67
C SER A 32 -28.47 23.88 -20.63
N ARG A 33 -27.30 23.37 -20.24
CA ARG A 33 -26.11 23.34 -21.09
C ARG A 33 -26.34 22.52 -22.36
N VAL A 34 -27.00 21.37 -22.25
CA VAL A 34 -27.36 20.55 -23.42
C VAL A 34 -28.31 21.31 -24.36
N ILE A 35 -29.29 22.02 -23.81
CA ILE A 35 -30.24 22.82 -24.60
C ILE A 35 -29.55 23.98 -25.33
N GLU A 36 -28.54 24.61 -24.72
CA GLU A 36 -27.74 25.64 -25.37
C GLU A 36 -27.00 25.08 -26.59
N VAL A 37 -26.41 23.88 -26.47
CA VAL A 37 -25.73 23.20 -27.59
C VAL A 37 -26.72 22.80 -28.68
N ILE A 38 -27.90 22.26 -28.32
CA ILE A 38 -28.96 21.96 -29.30
C ILE A 38 -29.32 23.20 -30.12
N LYS A 39 -29.47 24.35 -29.46
CA LYS A 39 -29.82 25.62 -30.12
C LYS A 39 -28.66 26.18 -30.95
N ALA A 40 -27.43 26.07 -30.47
CA ALA A 40 -26.26 26.64 -31.14
C ALA A 40 -25.93 25.93 -32.46
N TYR A 41 -26.15 24.60 -32.52
CA TYR A 41 -25.85 23.78 -33.69
C TYR A 41 -27.11 23.34 -34.46
N ASP A 42 -28.28 23.87 -34.09
CA ASP A 42 -29.59 23.53 -34.66
C ASP A 42 -29.80 22.01 -34.78
N ILE A 43 -29.52 21.30 -33.68
CA ILE A 43 -29.55 19.84 -33.65
C ILE A 43 -31.01 19.37 -33.66
N THR A 44 -31.36 18.58 -34.67
CA THR A 44 -32.65 17.94 -34.83
C THR A 44 -32.54 16.46 -34.52
N SER A 45 -33.69 15.78 -34.38
CA SER A 45 -33.72 14.33 -34.15
C SER A 45 -32.97 13.56 -35.26
N ASP A 46 -33.05 14.03 -36.50
CA ASP A 46 -32.37 13.44 -37.65
C ASP A 46 -30.85 13.67 -37.62
N SER A 47 -30.39 14.87 -37.22
CA SER A 47 -28.95 15.15 -37.14
C SER A 47 -28.29 14.53 -35.91
N PHE A 48 -29.04 14.28 -34.84
CA PHE A 48 -28.55 13.63 -33.62
C PHE A 48 -28.01 12.23 -33.86
N ALA A 49 -28.65 11.44 -34.74
CA ALA A 49 -28.19 10.09 -35.09
C ALA A 49 -26.81 10.07 -35.77
N GLY A 50 -26.41 11.17 -36.41
CA GLY A 50 -25.13 11.34 -37.08
C GLY A 50 -24.01 11.93 -36.21
N LEU A 51 -24.29 12.32 -34.97
CA LEU A 51 -23.29 12.91 -34.09
C LEU A 51 -22.30 11.84 -33.58
N SER A 52 -21.01 12.06 -33.84
CA SER A 52 -19.92 11.21 -33.34
C SER A 52 -19.67 11.45 -31.85
N GLN A 53 -19.00 10.51 -31.18
CA GLN A 53 -18.58 10.69 -29.78
C GLN A 53 -17.68 11.93 -29.62
N GLU A 54 -16.84 12.22 -30.62
CA GLU A 54 -15.92 13.37 -30.64
C GLU A 54 -16.66 14.71 -30.50
N PHE A 55 -17.85 14.85 -31.10
CA PHE A 55 -18.69 16.04 -30.94
C PHE A 55 -19.09 16.25 -29.47
N PHE A 56 -19.49 15.17 -28.78
CA PHE A 56 -19.85 15.26 -27.37
C PHE A 56 -18.64 15.57 -26.49
N ASP A 57 -17.47 15.00 -26.81
CA ASP A 57 -16.23 15.27 -26.11
C ASP A 57 -15.78 16.74 -26.26
N GLU A 58 -16.00 17.35 -27.43
CA GLU A 58 -15.70 18.77 -27.69
C GLU A 58 -16.69 19.74 -27.03
N GLN A 59 -18.00 19.47 -27.08
CA GLN A 59 -19.03 20.39 -26.57
C GLN A 59 -19.28 20.20 -25.06
N PHE A 60 -19.06 18.99 -24.57
CA PHE A 60 -19.18 18.63 -23.17
C PHE A 60 -17.85 18.11 -22.64
N PRO A 61 -16.77 18.93 -22.62
CA PRO A 61 -15.52 18.53 -21.99
C PRO A 61 -15.82 18.17 -20.54
N ASP A 62 -15.82 16.87 -20.26
CA ASP A 62 -15.87 16.37 -18.91
C ASP A 62 -14.61 16.94 -18.26
N GLY A 63 -14.73 17.69 -17.17
CA GLY A 63 -13.59 18.31 -16.47
C GLY A 63 -12.52 17.30 -16.03
N ARG A 64 -12.78 16.01 -16.23
CA ARG A 64 -11.83 14.89 -16.21
C ARG A 64 -10.75 14.95 -17.29
N TRP A 65 -10.86 15.81 -18.29
CA TRP A 65 -9.74 16.30 -19.11
C TRP A 65 -8.92 17.37 -18.37
N ALA A 66 -8.69 17.19 -17.08
CA ALA A 66 -7.51 17.74 -16.45
C ALA A 66 -6.30 17.09 -17.14
N ARG A 67 -5.88 17.71 -18.25
CA ARG A 67 -4.71 17.43 -19.09
C ARG A 67 -4.22 15.98 -18.96
N LYS A 68 -4.42 15.15 -20.00
CA LYS A 68 -3.50 14.04 -20.26
C LYS A 68 -2.12 14.63 -20.60
N ALA A 69 -1.46 15.27 -19.63
CA ALA A 69 -0.04 15.47 -19.66
C ALA A 69 0.53 14.05 -19.61
N SER A 70 1.29 13.67 -20.63
CA SER A 70 2.02 12.42 -20.61
C SER A 70 3.03 12.52 -19.46
N TYR A 71 2.79 11.82 -18.37
CA TYR A 71 3.68 11.85 -17.23
C TYR A 71 4.85 10.89 -17.43
N VAL A 72 6.05 11.31 -17.04
CA VAL A 72 7.20 10.40 -16.96
C VAL A 72 6.91 9.41 -15.83
N GLN A 73 6.67 8.15 -16.16
CA GLN A 73 6.36 7.13 -15.15
C GLN A 73 7.62 6.79 -14.33
N PRO A 74 7.58 6.90 -12.99
CA PRO A 74 8.65 6.42 -12.14
C PRO A 74 8.71 4.90 -12.16
N ASP A 75 9.92 4.33 -12.16
CA ASP A 75 10.11 2.89 -11.94
C ASP A 75 9.92 2.58 -10.44
N TYR A 76 8.66 2.40 -10.03
CA TYR A 76 8.33 2.15 -8.63
C TYR A 76 8.92 0.85 -8.08
N LYS A 77 9.22 -0.14 -8.93
CA LYS A 77 9.88 -1.38 -8.50
C LYS A 77 11.30 -1.12 -8.05
N ALA A 78 12.11 -0.49 -8.91
CA ALA A 78 13.48 -0.16 -8.59
C ALA A 78 13.57 0.79 -7.38
N LEU A 79 12.61 1.73 -7.25
CA LEU A 79 12.53 2.64 -6.11
C LEU A 79 12.21 1.93 -4.79
N ALA A 80 11.30 0.95 -4.81
CA ALA A 80 10.97 0.13 -3.65
C ALA A 80 12.17 -0.72 -3.21
N ASP A 81 12.85 -1.39 -4.15
CA ASP A 81 14.06 -2.16 -3.87
C ASP A 81 15.19 -1.29 -3.28
N LYS A 82 15.38 -0.09 -3.84
CA LYS A 82 16.39 0.87 -3.36
C LYS A 82 16.08 1.37 -1.95
N LEU A 83 14.80 1.56 -1.62
CA LEU A 83 14.35 1.95 -0.27
C LEU A 83 14.55 0.82 0.73
N ALA A 84 14.18 -0.42 0.38
CA ALA A 84 14.33 -1.60 1.24
C ALA A 84 15.79 -1.87 1.61
N ARG A 85 16.73 -1.68 0.66
CA ARG A 85 18.17 -1.89 0.91
C ARG A 85 18.85 -0.79 1.73
N ASN A 86 18.25 0.39 1.84
CA ASN A 86 18.90 1.57 2.43
C ASN A 86 18.03 2.22 3.51
N ARG A 87 18.31 1.89 4.77
CA ARG A 87 17.56 2.37 5.95
C ARG A 87 17.53 3.89 6.14
N HIS A 88 18.50 4.60 5.57
CA HIS A 88 18.64 6.06 5.69
C HIS A 88 18.07 6.83 4.49
N LEU A 89 17.49 6.13 3.51
CA LEU A 89 16.94 6.76 2.32
C LEU A 89 15.51 7.24 2.56
N THR A 90 15.21 8.48 2.20
CA THR A 90 13.87 9.05 2.35
C THR A 90 13.09 9.01 1.03
N ARG A 91 11.76 8.95 1.11
CA ARG A 91 10.88 9.07 -0.07
C ARG A 91 11.09 10.39 -0.82
N PHE A 92 11.40 11.47 -0.08
CA PHE A 92 11.75 12.75 -0.68
C PHE A 92 13.02 12.68 -1.52
N LYS A 93 14.06 11.99 -1.04
CA LYS A 93 15.30 11.80 -1.80
C LYS A 93 15.08 10.98 -3.08
N LEU A 94 14.24 9.95 -3.01
CA LEU A 94 13.83 9.16 -4.19
C LEU A 94 13.09 10.01 -5.23
N TRP A 95 12.20 10.89 -4.77
CA TRP A 95 11.50 11.83 -5.64
C TRP A 95 12.46 12.84 -6.27
N GLU A 96 13.42 13.38 -5.53
CA GLU A 96 14.44 14.29 -6.05
C GLU A 96 15.27 13.61 -7.15
N ASP A 97 15.72 12.38 -6.90
CA ASP A 97 16.45 11.57 -7.90
C ASP A 97 15.60 11.38 -9.18
N TYR A 98 14.32 11.01 -9.04
CA TYR A 98 13.38 10.94 -10.17
C TYR A 98 13.22 12.30 -10.89
N TYR A 99 13.16 13.39 -10.13
CA TYR A 99 13.00 14.74 -10.68
C TYR A 99 14.25 15.23 -11.44
N THR A 100 15.41 14.60 -11.26
CA THR A 100 16.63 14.92 -12.03
C THR A 100 16.82 14.10 -13.31
N LEU A 101 16.02 13.05 -13.54
CA LEU A 101 16.11 12.22 -14.75
C LEU A 101 15.84 13.03 -16.05
N PRO A 102 16.40 12.66 -17.20
CA PRO A 102 15.98 13.25 -18.47
C PRO A 102 14.50 12.95 -18.74
N SER A 103 13.77 13.93 -19.30
CA SER A 103 12.37 13.78 -19.71
C SER A 103 12.22 14.11 -21.19
N ASP A 104 11.42 13.32 -21.90
CA ASP A 104 11.10 13.59 -23.30
C ASP A 104 10.33 14.90 -23.47
N PRO A 105 10.46 15.58 -24.62
CA PRO A 105 9.75 16.83 -24.90
C PRO A 105 8.23 16.67 -24.74
N GLY A 106 7.61 17.51 -23.92
CA GLY A 106 6.17 17.49 -23.67
C GLY A 106 5.71 16.57 -22.54
N MET A 107 6.62 15.82 -21.91
CA MET A 107 6.29 15.06 -20.71
C MET A 107 6.44 15.88 -19.43
N VAL A 108 5.51 15.67 -18.49
CA VAL A 108 5.52 16.33 -17.19
C VAL A 108 5.96 15.33 -16.12
N LYS A 109 6.71 15.79 -15.11
CA LYS A 109 7.08 14.95 -13.98
C LYS A 109 6.06 15.01 -12.86
N TYR A 110 5.91 13.92 -12.14
CA TYR A 110 5.08 13.88 -10.93
C TYR A 110 5.64 14.81 -9.86
N GLN A 111 4.76 15.65 -9.32
CA GLN A 111 5.05 16.42 -8.12
C GLN A 111 5.07 15.49 -6.90
N TYR A 112 5.73 15.93 -5.82
CA TYR A 112 6.00 15.09 -4.65
C TYR A 112 4.76 14.34 -4.13
N ALA A 113 3.64 15.03 -3.96
CA ALA A 113 2.39 14.41 -3.49
C ALA A 113 1.91 13.28 -4.42
N GLN A 114 1.83 13.55 -5.73
CA GLN A 114 1.37 12.57 -6.73
C GLN A 114 2.32 11.37 -6.85
N PHE A 115 3.63 11.62 -6.75
CA PHE A 115 4.65 10.57 -6.69
C PHE A 115 4.44 9.68 -5.45
N CYS A 116 4.19 10.30 -4.29
CA CYS A 116 3.94 9.58 -3.06
C CYS A 116 2.68 8.71 -3.15
N ASP A 117 1.60 9.23 -3.73
CA ASP A 117 0.33 8.51 -3.92
C ASP A 117 0.52 7.31 -4.85
N GLY A 118 1.17 7.50 -6.00
CA GLY A 118 1.47 6.42 -6.94
C GLY A 118 2.40 5.36 -6.35
N PHE A 119 3.43 5.78 -5.60
CA PHE A 119 4.34 4.86 -4.93
C PHE A 119 3.64 4.07 -3.80
N ALA A 120 2.75 4.70 -3.04
CA ALA A 120 1.95 4.02 -2.02
C ALA A 120 0.98 3.00 -2.63
N ALA A 121 0.33 3.35 -3.74
CA ALA A 121 -0.52 2.43 -4.50
C ALA A 121 0.28 1.24 -5.05
N TYR A 122 1.49 1.48 -5.57
CA TYR A 122 2.40 0.43 -6.01
C TYR A 122 2.78 -0.52 -4.86
N ILE A 123 3.23 0.00 -3.71
CA ILE A 123 3.57 -0.81 -2.53
C ILE A 123 2.37 -1.63 -2.07
N LYS A 124 1.18 -1.01 -2.01
CA LYS A 124 -0.06 -1.71 -1.64
C LYS A 124 -0.39 -2.87 -2.58
N THR A 125 -0.06 -2.73 -3.87
CA THR A 125 -0.35 -3.74 -4.91
C THR A 125 0.73 -4.82 -5.00
N HIS A 126 1.98 -4.51 -4.63
CA HIS A 126 3.15 -5.37 -4.86
C HIS A 126 3.92 -5.81 -3.59
N GLY A 127 3.45 -5.49 -2.38
CA GLY A 127 3.98 -5.98 -1.08
C GLY A 127 4.81 -4.93 -0.32
N LEU A 128 4.96 -4.95 1.01
CA LEU A 128 4.91 -6.05 1.97
C LEU A 128 4.52 -5.53 3.38
N SER A 129 3.37 -5.98 3.87
CA SER A 129 3.13 -6.29 5.28
C SER A 129 1.80 -7.03 5.31
N GLU A 130 1.83 -8.35 5.15
CA GLU A 130 0.75 -9.13 5.75
C GLU A 130 0.88 -8.90 7.25
N VAL A 131 -0.15 -8.32 7.86
CA VAL A 131 -0.30 -8.44 9.30
C VAL A 131 -0.52 -9.93 9.52
N ILE A 132 0.49 -10.60 10.06
CA ILE A 132 0.33 -11.97 10.51
C ILE A 132 -0.50 -11.84 11.78
N ASP A 133 -1.79 -12.16 11.66
CA ASP A 133 -2.65 -12.28 12.82
C ASP A 133 -2.26 -13.55 13.57
N HIS A 134 -1.97 -13.41 14.86
CA HIS A 134 -1.62 -14.52 15.74
C HIS A 134 -2.77 -14.74 16.71
N GLU A 135 -3.22 -15.98 16.91
CA GLU A 135 -4.20 -16.24 17.97
C GLU A 135 -3.49 -16.27 19.35
N PRO A 136 -4.11 -15.73 20.41
CA PRO A 136 -3.53 -15.75 21.75
C PRO A 136 -3.21 -17.17 22.21
N GLY A 137 -1.93 -17.45 22.47
CA GLY A 137 -1.47 -18.73 23.01
C GLY A 137 -1.39 -19.87 21.99
N GLU A 138 -1.59 -19.60 20.69
CA GLU A 138 -1.44 -20.62 19.65
C GLU A 138 0.03 -20.88 19.32
N GLU A 139 0.82 -19.82 19.14
CA GLU A 139 2.19 -19.90 18.65
C GLU A 139 3.23 -19.44 19.69
N LEU A 140 4.38 -20.11 19.69
CA LEU A 140 5.59 -19.70 20.39
C LEU A 140 6.79 -19.81 19.46
N TYR A 141 7.50 -18.70 19.27
CA TYR A 141 8.74 -18.68 18.49
C TYR A 141 9.96 -18.72 19.40
N VAL A 142 10.93 -19.58 19.06
CA VAL A 142 12.15 -19.78 19.85
C VAL A 142 13.39 -19.71 18.97
N ASP A 143 14.47 -19.10 19.49
CA ASP A 143 15.78 -19.12 18.84
C ASP A 143 16.93 -18.78 19.82
N TRP A 144 18.17 -18.98 19.38
CA TRP A 144 19.37 -18.45 20.01
C TRP A 144 19.69 -17.05 19.48
N ALA A 145 20.09 -16.13 20.35
CA ALA A 145 20.38 -14.74 20.00
C ALA A 145 21.63 -14.52 19.11
N GLY A 146 22.23 -15.58 18.56
CA GLY A 146 23.43 -15.58 17.71
C GLY A 146 24.71 -15.17 18.46
N ASP A 147 24.74 -13.97 19.01
CA ASP A 147 25.85 -13.43 19.76
C ASP A 147 25.91 -14.01 21.18
N LYS A 148 27.12 -14.42 21.57
CA LYS A 148 27.39 -14.91 22.93
C LYS A 148 27.69 -13.76 23.88
N VAL A 149 27.27 -13.91 25.13
CA VAL A 149 27.52 -12.95 26.22
C VAL A 149 28.62 -13.51 27.13
N THR A 150 29.55 -12.67 27.57
CA THR A 150 30.57 -13.09 28.55
C THR A 150 29.96 -13.11 29.94
N ILE A 151 30.04 -14.27 30.60
CA ILE A 151 29.72 -14.41 32.02
C ILE A 151 31.01 -14.25 32.81
N THR A 152 31.02 -13.27 33.71
CA THR A 152 32.17 -12.97 34.58
C THR A 152 31.91 -13.57 35.95
N ASP A 153 32.95 -14.18 36.53
CA ASP A 153 32.89 -14.64 37.92
C ASP A 153 32.95 -13.42 38.85
N PRO A 154 31.91 -13.17 39.69
CA PRO A 154 31.87 -12.02 40.57
C PRO A 154 32.96 -12.03 41.65
N ALA A 155 33.49 -13.19 42.02
CA ALA A 155 34.53 -13.30 43.05
C ALA A 155 35.93 -12.93 42.52
N THR A 156 36.21 -13.24 41.24
CA THR A 156 37.54 -13.05 40.64
C THR A 156 37.60 -11.93 39.61
N GLY A 157 36.45 -11.44 39.13
CA GLY A 157 36.36 -10.43 38.07
C GLY A 157 36.81 -10.92 36.69
N ARG A 158 37.10 -12.22 36.54
CA ARG A 158 37.59 -12.81 35.28
C ARG A 158 36.44 -13.40 34.49
N ALA A 159 36.59 -13.40 33.15
CA ALA A 159 35.65 -14.07 32.26
C ALA A 159 35.64 -15.57 32.55
N ALA A 160 34.51 -16.10 33.03
CA ALA A 160 34.33 -17.51 33.34
C ALA A 160 34.04 -18.31 32.07
N PHE A 161 33.05 -17.88 31.27
CA PHE A 161 32.71 -18.51 30.00
C PHE A 161 31.84 -17.58 29.11
N ARG A 162 31.64 -17.98 27.86
CA ARG A 162 30.73 -17.33 26.91
C ARG A 162 29.42 -18.10 26.86
N ALA A 163 28.32 -17.47 27.23
CA ALA A 163 26.98 -18.05 27.25
C ALA A 163 26.22 -17.67 25.98
N SER A 164 25.41 -18.59 25.45
CA SER A 164 24.42 -18.31 24.40
C SER A 164 23.10 -17.96 25.06
N VAL A 165 22.39 -16.96 24.53
CA VAL A 165 21.09 -16.54 25.07
C VAL A 165 19.99 -17.18 24.24
N PHE A 166 19.18 -18.01 24.88
CA PHE A 166 17.94 -18.52 24.32
C PHE A 166 16.84 -17.49 24.52
N VAL A 167 16.02 -17.25 23.50
CA VAL A 167 14.88 -16.34 23.53
C VAL A 167 13.65 -17.05 23.02
N ALA A 168 12.52 -16.84 23.70
CA ALA A 168 11.21 -17.30 23.29
C ALA A 168 10.22 -16.12 23.31
N VAL A 169 9.35 -16.02 22.30
CA VAL A 169 8.39 -14.91 22.15
C VAL A 169 7.01 -15.44 21.78
N CYS A 170 6.00 -14.98 22.50
CA CYS A 170 4.59 -15.13 22.12
C CYS A 170 4.21 -13.95 21.21
N PRO A 171 3.95 -14.18 19.92
CA PRO A 171 3.83 -13.10 18.93
C PRO A 171 2.59 -12.23 19.15
N TYR A 172 1.48 -12.79 19.64
CA TYR A 172 0.26 -12.02 19.93
C TYR A 172 0.44 -11.00 21.07
N SER A 173 1.01 -11.43 22.20
CA SER A 173 1.13 -10.60 23.40
C SER A 173 2.44 -9.84 23.50
N GLY A 174 3.43 -10.20 22.69
CA GLY A 174 4.81 -9.71 22.82
C GLY A 174 5.51 -10.21 24.09
N LEU A 175 4.93 -11.18 24.81
CA LEU A 175 5.55 -11.76 26.01
C LEU A 175 6.82 -12.50 25.62
N LEU A 176 7.93 -12.15 26.27
CA LEU A 176 9.25 -12.72 26.00
C LEU A 176 9.83 -13.45 27.22
N PHE A 177 10.55 -14.52 26.95
CA PHE A 177 11.36 -15.23 27.92
C PHE A 177 12.79 -15.35 27.40
N ALA A 178 13.78 -15.12 28.25
CA ALA A 178 15.18 -15.25 27.88
C ALA A 178 15.96 -16.02 28.96
N LYS A 179 16.85 -16.92 28.53
CA LYS A 179 17.70 -17.73 29.41
C LYS A 179 19.10 -17.88 28.83
N ALA A 180 20.11 -17.59 29.64
CA ALA A 180 21.50 -17.83 29.28
C ALA A 180 21.88 -19.30 29.53
N ALA A 181 22.45 -19.95 28.51
CA ALA A 181 22.93 -21.33 28.57
C ALA A 181 24.42 -21.42 28.22
N ARG A 182 25.11 -22.47 28.69
CA ARG A 182 26.54 -22.65 28.45
C ARG A 182 26.89 -22.93 26.98
N ASN A 183 25.97 -23.53 26.23
CA ASN A 183 26.14 -23.85 24.82
C ASN A 183 24.76 -24.06 24.15
N GLU A 184 24.78 -24.16 22.83
CA GLU A 184 23.59 -24.36 21.97
C GLU A 184 23.29 -25.85 21.69
N LYS A 185 23.83 -26.77 22.51
CA LYS A 185 23.59 -28.21 22.31
C LYS A 185 22.20 -28.61 22.76
N MET A 186 21.76 -29.78 22.30
CA MET A 186 20.42 -30.33 22.51
C MET A 186 19.98 -30.34 23.99
N ASP A 187 20.86 -30.70 24.93
CA ASP A 187 20.51 -30.73 26.36
C ASP A 187 20.06 -29.35 26.86
N ASN A 188 20.84 -28.31 26.53
CA ASN A 188 20.50 -26.93 26.89
C ASN A 188 19.28 -26.41 26.10
N TRP A 189 19.09 -26.87 24.86
CA TRP A 189 17.91 -26.53 24.07
C TRP A 189 16.63 -27.03 24.75
N ILE A 190 16.61 -28.29 25.18
CA ILE A 190 15.48 -28.91 25.90
C ILE A 190 15.26 -28.19 27.25
N ASP A 191 16.32 -27.96 28.02
CA ASP A 191 16.24 -27.27 29.31
C ASP A 191 15.72 -25.83 29.20
N CYS A 192 15.98 -25.17 28.08
CA CYS A 192 15.42 -23.86 27.79
C CYS A 192 13.93 -23.95 27.48
N HIS A 193 13.49 -24.92 26.66
CA HIS A 193 12.07 -25.13 26.37
C HIS A 193 11.26 -25.45 27.63
N VAL A 194 11.75 -26.36 28.47
CA VAL A 194 11.11 -26.70 29.74
C VAL A 194 10.98 -25.47 30.63
N ALA A 195 12.04 -24.66 30.73
CA ALA A 195 12.00 -23.42 31.51
C ALA A 195 11.00 -22.40 30.96
N THR A 196 10.93 -22.26 29.63
CA THR A 196 9.95 -21.38 28.97
C THR A 196 8.52 -21.83 29.22
N LEU A 197 8.20 -23.11 29.02
CA LEU A 197 6.84 -23.62 29.22
C LEU A 197 6.40 -23.50 30.69
N ASN A 198 7.32 -23.75 31.63
CA ASN A 198 7.06 -23.52 33.06
C ASN A 198 6.81 -22.04 33.38
N TYR A 199 7.53 -21.12 32.72
CA TYR A 199 7.33 -19.67 32.89
C TYR A 199 5.99 -19.20 32.31
N LEU A 200 5.63 -19.68 31.12
CA LEU A 200 4.36 -19.33 30.47
C LEU A 200 3.16 -19.89 31.24
N GLY A 201 3.31 -21.04 31.90
CA GLY A 201 2.23 -21.71 32.61
C GLY A 201 1.11 -22.25 31.69
N VAL A 202 1.30 -22.13 30.38
CA VAL A 202 0.40 -22.58 29.32
C VAL A 202 1.21 -23.30 28.25
N LEU A 203 0.56 -24.25 27.57
CA LEU A 203 1.17 -25.00 26.47
C LEU A 203 0.69 -24.38 25.14
N PRO A 204 1.58 -23.77 24.34
CA PRO A 204 1.23 -23.30 23.00
C PRO A 204 0.93 -24.50 22.11
N ALA A 205 0.05 -24.32 21.12
CA ALA A 205 -0.29 -25.35 20.15
C ALA A 205 0.89 -25.65 19.21
N ILE A 206 1.67 -24.63 18.87
CA ILE A 206 2.77 -24.70 17.91
C ILE A 206 4.01 -24.04 18.51
N ILE A 207 5.14 -24.76 18.46
CA ILE A 207 6.46 -24.21 18.78
C ILE A 207 7.27 -24.20 17.48
N GLY A 208 7.53 -23.00 16.97
CA GLY A 208 8.29 -22.76 15.74
C GLY A 208 9.68 -22.21 16.03
N GLY A 209 10.66 -22.54 15.20
CA GLY A 209 11.89 -21.77 15.15
C GLY A 209 11.59 -20.36 14.66
N CYS A 210 12.16 -19.34 15.30
CA CYS A 210 12.06 -17.98 14.79
C CYS A 210 12.91 -17.85 13.51
N GLN A 211 12.42 -18.35 12.37
CA GLN A 211 12.82 -17.81 11.08
C GLN A 211 12.12 -16.46 10.92
N MET A 212 12.45 -15.50 11.78
CA MET A 212 12.44 -14.13 11.34
C MET A 212 13.44 -14.09 10.19
N VAL A 213 12.91 -14.21 8.97
CA VAL A 213 13.47 -13.49 7.84
C VAL A 213 13.56 -12.06 8.36
N CYS A 214 14.73 -11.67 8.84
CA CYS A 214 15.10 -10.28 9.00
C CYS A 214 14.94 -9.67 7.61
N VAL A 215 13.75 -9.14 7.34
CA VAL A 215 13.48 -8.27 6.19
C VAL A 215 14.17 -6.94 6.47
#